data_AF-A0AAP8GEH2-F1
#
_entry.id   AF-A0AAP8GEH2-F1
#
_cell.length_a   1.000
_cell.length_b   1.000
_cell.length_c   1.000
_cell.angle_alpha   90.00
_cell.angle_beta   90.00
_cell.angle_gamma   90.00
#
_symmetry.space_group_name_H-M   'P 1'
#
loop_
_entity.id
_entity.type
_entity.pdbx_description
1 polymer ?
#
loop_
_entity_poly.entity_id
_entity_poly.type
_entity_poly.pdbx_seq_one_letter_code
_entity_poly.pdbx_strand_id
1 'polypeptide(L)'
;HNGFEIGNANVTSPKSIQTASAQLVQIIANVSSSQYGGCTVDRVDELLSTYARHNEEQHRNIAKQFVKESEIDRYVDQQVTKDINDAIESLEYEINTLYTSNGQTPFV
;
A
#
# COMPACT_ATOMS: atom_id res chain seq x y z
N HIS A 1 -1.48 6.99 -18.49
CA HIS A 1 -2.69 6.42 -17.86
C HIS A 1 -2.58 4.92 -18.00
N ASN A 2 -1.89 4.25 -17.08
CA ASN A 2 -1.57 2.83 -17.22
C ASN A 2 -2.25 2.09 -16.07
N GLY A 3 -3.45 1.57 -16.33
CA GLY A 3 -4.05 0.50 -15.53
C GLY A 3 -3.60 -0.86 -16.07
N PHE A 4 -3.70 -1.90 -15.26
CA PHE A 4 -3.35 -3.28 -15.60
C PHE A 4 -4.48 -4.21 -15.17
N GLU A 5 -4.67 -5.35 -15.83
CA GLU A 5 -5.69 -6.34 -15.43
C GLU A 5 -5.08 -7.41 -14.53
N ILE A 6 -5.55 -7.51 -13.29
CA ILE A 6 -5.27 -8.65 -12.39
C ILE A 6 -6.48 -9.59 -12.45
N GLY A 7 -6.34 -10.69 -13.17
CA GLY A 7 -7.44 -11.66 -13.37
C GLY A 7 -8.62 -11.06 -14.14
N ASN A 8 -9.83 -11.06 -13.54
CA ASN A 8 -11.04 -10.43 -14.09
C ASN A 8 -11.27 -8.98 -13.59
N ALA A 9 -10.38 -8.44 -12.76
CA ALA A 9 -10.52 -7.10 -12.21
C ALA A 9 -9.78 -6.06 -13.08
N ASN A 10 -10.51 -5.06 -13.58
CA ASN A 10 -9.90 -3.89 -14.22
C ASN A 10 -9.29 -2.98 -13.14
N VAL A 11 -7.97 -3.06 -12.96
CA VAL A 11 -7.28 -2.31 -11.91
C VAL A 11 -6.97 -0.90 -12.42
N THR A 12 -7.70 0.07 -11.88
CA THR A 12 -7.42 1.50 -12.10
C THR A 12 -6.22 1.94 -11.28
N SER A 13 -5.48 2.97 -11.75
CA SER A 13 -4.33 3.49 -11.02
C SER A 13 -4.72 3.88 -9.58
N PRO A 14 -3.97 3.42 -8.56
CA PRO A 14 -4.30 3.69 -7.18
C PRO A 14 -4.38 5.19 -6.92
N LYS A 15 -5.37 5.60 -6.13
CA LYS A 15 -5.53 7.00 -5.69
C LYS A 15 -5.01 7.24 -4.27
N SER A 16 -4.56 6.18 -3.59
CA SER A 16 -4.00 6.23 -2.25
C SER A 16 -2.94 5.16 -2.04
N ILE A 17 -2.08 5.37 -1.04
CA ILE A 17 -1.03 4.41 -0.67
C ILE A 17 -1.61 3.07 -0.21
N GLN A 18 -2.76 3.08 0.47
CA GLN A 18 -3.45 1.87 0.90
C GLN A 18 -3.95 1.03 -0.29
N THR A 19 -4.55 1.67 -1.30
CA THR A 19 -5.00 0.96 -2.51
C THR A 19 -3.79 0.43 -3.30
N ALA A 20 -2.69 1.18 -3.35
CA ALA A 20 -1.47 0.73 -4.02
C ALA A 20 -0.85 -0.48 -3.32
N SER A 21 -0.79 -0.45 -1.98
CA SER A 21 -0.28 -1.56 -1.16
C SER A 21 -1.12 -2.83 -1.35
N ALA A 22 -2.45 -2.73 -1.30
CA ALA A 22 -3.34 -3.87 -1.53
C ALA A 22 -3.19 -4.48 -2.95
N GLN A 23 -3.03 -3.66 -3.97
CA GLN A 23 -2.78 -4.14 -5.33
C GLN A 23 -1.41 -4.82 -5.46
N LEU A 24 -0.38 -4.25 -4.81
CA LEU A 24 0.96 -4.83 -4.75
C LEU A 24 0.90 -6.23 -4.12
N VAL A 25 0.18 -6.41 -3.01
CA VAL A 25 -0.02 -7.72 -2.38
C VAL A 25 -0.63 -8.71 -3.35
N GLN A 26 -1.69 -8.34 -4.07
CA GLN A 26 -2.33 -9.24 -5.03
C GLN A 26 -1.38 -9.67 -6.14
N ILE A 27 -0.51 -8.77 -6.61
CA ILE A 27 0.54 -9.10 -7.59
C ILE A 27 1.54 -10.08 -6.98
N ILE A 28 2.05 -9.81 -5.78
CA ILE A 28 2.98 -10.69 -5.06
C ILE A 28 2.37 -12.07 -4.86
N ALA A 29 1.08 -12.15 -4.49
CA ALA A 29 0.36 -13.40 -4.30
C ALA A 29 0.31 -14.24 -5.59
N ASN A 30 -0.04 -13.61 -6.72
CA ASN A 30 -0.10 -14.28 -8.03
C ASN A 30 1.28 -14.68 -8.57
N VAL A 31 2.31 -13.86 -8.31
CA VAL A 31 3.70 -14.18 -8.70
C VAL A 31 4.26 -15.29 -7.81
N SER A 32 3.98 -15.27 -6.51
CA SER A 32 4.44 -16.29 -5.56
C SER A 32 3.72 -17.62 -5.73
N SER A 33 2.45 -17.62 -6.15
CA SER A 33 1.75 -18.87 -6.52
C SER A 33 2.28 -19.49 -7.81
N SER A 34 2.98 -18.73 -8.65
CA SER A 34 3.58 -19.18 -9.90
C SER A 34 5.10 -19.42 -9.81
N GLN A 35 5.74 -19.15 -8.68
CA GLN A 35 7.17 -19.40 -8.44
C GLN A 35 7.39 -20.05 -7.06
N TYR A 36 7.98 -21.26 -7.03
CA TYR A 36 8.38 -21.97 -5.81
C TYR A 36 9.61 -21.37 -5.10
N GLY A 37 9.91 -20.09 -5.32
CA GLY A 37 11.07 -19.38 -4.79
C GLY A 37 10.68 -18.02 -4.19
N GLY A 38 11.49 -17.53 -3.25
CA GLY A 38 11.20 -16.26 -2.55
C GLY A 38 11.09 -15.07 -3.50
N CYS A 39 9.95 -14.38 -3.46
CA CYS A 39 9.72 -13.15 -4.21
C CYS A 39 10.30 -11.96 -3.42
N THR A 40 11.29 -11.26 -3.99
CA THR A 40 11.79 -9.99 -3.43
C THR A 40 11.12 -8.85 -4.19
N VAL A 41 10.35 -8.01 -3.49
CA VAL A 41 9.82 -6.78 -4.08
C VAL A 41 10.84 -5.69 -3.85
N ASP A 42 11.61 -5.39 -4.88
CA ASP A 42 12.58 -4.31 -4.84
C ASP A 42 11.86 -2.95 -4.93
N ARG A 43 12.32 -1.97 -4.13
CA ARG A 43 11.87 -0.56 -4.16
C ARG A 43 10.38 -0.31 -3.87
N VAL A 44 9.82 -1.04 -2.91
CA VAL A 44 8.45 -0.79 -2.39
C VAL A 44 8.29 0.64 -1.89
N ASP A 45 9.33 1.19 -1.28
CA ASP A 45 9.40 2.57 -0.80
C ASP A 45 9.21 3.60 -1.93
N GLU A 46 9.86 3.44 -3.09
CA GLU A 46 9.67 4.33 -4.23
C GLU A 46 8.31 4.17 -4.90
N LEU A 47 7.81 2.93 -5.01
CA LEU A 47 6.49 2.64 -5.55
C LEU A 47 5.41 3.31 -4.71
N LEU A 48 5.51 3.21 -3.38
CA LEU A 48 4.57 3.80 -2.44
C LEU A 48 4.75 5.32 -2.29
N SER A 49 5.96 5.86 -2.50
CA SER A 49 6.26 7.29 -2.43
C SER A 49 5.36 8.15 -3.33
N THR A 50 5.07 7.68 -4.54
CA THR A 50 4.19 8.38 -5.47
C THR A 50 2.77 8.51 -4.91
N TYR A 51 2.28 7.45 -4.25
CA TYR A 51 0.94 7.43 -3.67
C TYR A 51 0.88 8.13 -2.30
N ALA A 52 1.98 8.16 -1.54
CA ALA A 52 2.10 8.97 -0.34
C ALA A 52 1.89 10.47 -0.62
N ARG A 53 2.44 10.97 -1.75
CA ARG A 53 2.20 12.35 -2.20
C ARG A 53 0.73 12.63 -2.52
N HIS A 54 0.02 11.66 -3.08
CA HIS A 54 -1.42 11.80 -3.31
C HIS A 54 -2.19 11.90 -2.00
N ASN A 55 -1.86 11.07 -1.00
CA ASN A 55 -2.46 11.17 0.34
C ASN A 55 -2.13 12.52 1.00
N GLU A 56 -0.90 13.00 0.88
CA GLU A 56 -0.50 14.32 1.41
C GLU A 56 -1.37 15.45 0.84
N GLU A 57 -1.58 15.46 -0.48
CA GLU A 57 -2.40 16.48 -1.14
C GLU A 57 -3.86 16.40 -0.69
N GLN A 58 -4.42 15.18 -0.56
CA GLN A 58 -5.78 14.98 -0.05
C GLN A 58 -5.92 15.48 1.40
N HIS A 59 -4.98 15.09 2.29
CA HIS A 59 -4.98 15.54 3.68
C HIS A 59 -4.82 17.04 3.80
N ARG A 60 -3.98 17.67 2.97
CA ARG A 60 -3.81 19.12 2.93
C ARG A 60 -5.09 19.83 2.50
N ASN A 61 -5.82 19.27 1.54
CA ASN A 61 -7.11 19.83 1.08
C ASN A 61 -8.20 19.72 2.15
N ILE A 62 -8.25 18.62 2.90
CA ILE A 62 -9.15 18.44 4.04
C ILE A 62 -8.74 19.39 5.18
N ALA A 63 -7.46 19.46 5.51
CA ALA A 63 -6.94 20.30 6.59
C ALA A 63 -7.25 21.79 6.37
N LYS A 64 -7.18 22.28 5.13
CA LYS A 64 -7.58 23.67 4.79
C LYS A 64 -9.04 24.00 5.15
N GLN A 65 -9.91 23.01 5.27
CA GLN A 65 -11.33 23.22 5.60
C GLN A 65 -11.62 23.15 7.11
N PHE A 66 -10.83 22.40 7.87
CA PHE A 66 -11.15 22.04 9.26
C PHE A 66 -10.03 22.33 10.29
N VAL A 67 -8.82 22.62 9.84
CA VAL A 67 -7.61 22.83 10.68
C VAL A 67 -7.12 24.26 10.52
N LYS A 68 -6.60 24.85 11.60
CA LYS A 68 -5.99 26.19 11.57
C LYS A 68 -4.73 26.16 10.69
N GLU A 69 -4.50 27.20 9.89
CA GLU A 69 -3.35 27.26 8.97
C GLU A 69 -2.00 26.93 9.64
N SER A 70 -1.78 27.39 10.88
CA SER A 70 -0.55 27.12 11.63
C SER A 70 -0.31 25.65 11.99
N GLU A 71 -1.37 24.83 11.97
CA GLU A 71 -1.34 23.41 12.35
C GLU A 71 -1.50 22.48 11.14
N ILE A 72 -1.76 23.01 9.93
CA ILE A 72 -2.02 22.20 8.74
C ILE A 72 -0.82 21.30 8.43
N ASP A 73 0.39 21.85 8.41
CA ASP A 73 1.59 21.06 8.07
C ASP A 73 1.82 19.94 9.09
N ARG A 74 1.62 20.20 10.38
CA ARG A 74 1.73 19.18 11.44
C ARG A 74 0.66 18.10 11.31
N TYR A 75 -0.58 18.49 11.02
CA TYR A 75 -1.68 17.54 10.80
C TYR A 75 -1.40 16.65 9.59
N VAL A 76 -1.00 17.24 8.47
CA VAL A 76 -0.72 16.49 7.23
C VAL A 76 0.43 15.52 7.44
N ASP A 77 1.53 15.95 8.07
CA ASP A 77 2.69 15.09 8.35
C ASP A 77 2.31 13.88 9.23
N GLN A 78 1.52 14.11 10.28
CA GLN A 78 1.02 13.04 11.15
C GLN A 78 0.12 12.05 10.40
N GLN A 79 -0.80 12.53 9.55
CA GLN A 79 -1.71 11.65 8.81
C GLN A 79 -0.98 10.86 7.73
N VAL A 80 -0.07 11.49 6.98
CA VAL A 80 0.71 10.82 5.94
C VAL A 80 1.63 9.76 6.54
N THR A 81 2.30 10.08 7.66
CA THR A 81 3.14 9.11 8.38
C THR A 81 2.31 7.91 8.83
N LYS A 82 1.11 8.16 9.37
CA LYS A 82 0.21 7.09 9.79
C LYS A 82 -0.24 6.24 8.60
N ASP A 83 -0.66 6.85 7.50
CA ASP A 83 -1.08 6.13 6.30
C ASP A 83 0.00 5.21 5.73
N ILE A 84 1.26 5.66 5.75
CA ILE A 84 2.41 4.85 5.33
C ILE A 84 2.60 3.66 6.26
N ASN A 85 2.59 3.88 7.57
CA ASN A 85 2.73 2.80 8.55
C ASN A 85 1.61 1.77 8.42
N ASP A 86 0.34 2.23 8.37
CA ASP A 86 -0.83 1.35 8.21
C ASP A 86 -0.75 0.53 6.91
N ALA A 87 -0.24 1.12 5.82
CA ALA A 87 -0.07 0.44 4.54
C ALA A 87 1.04 -0.63 4.56
N ILE A 88 2.14 -0.38 5.29
CA ILE A 88 3.25 -1.34 5.47
C ILE A 88 2.83 -2.47 6.41
N GLU A 89 2.18 -2.16 7.53
CA GLU A 89 1.68 -3.18 8.46
C GLU A 89 0.67 -4.12 7.77
N SER A 90 -0.23 -3.55 6.96
CA SER A 90 -1.17 -4.34 6.16
C SER A 90 -0.45 -5.22 5.14
N LEU A 91 0.56 -4.69 4.45
CA LEU A 91 1.38 -5.43 3.50
C LEU A 91 2.07 -6.62 4.17
N GLU A 92 2.72 -6.42 5.31
CA GLU A 92 3.39 -7.49 6.06
C GLU A 92 2.40 -8.56 6.54
N TYR A 93 1.25 -8.15 7.06
CA TYR A 93 0.22 -9.07 7.52
C TYR A 93 -0.35 -9.93 6.38
N GLU A 94 -0.69 -9.31 5.26
CA GLU A 94 -1.25 -10.02 4.12
C GLU A 94 -0.22 -10.96 3.48
N ILE A 95 1.05 -10.53 3.36
CA ILE A 95 2.14 -11.40 2.87
C ILE A 95 2.29 -12.62 3.78
N ASN A 96 2.39 -12.43 5.10
CA ASN A 96 2.56 -13.53 6.06
C ASN A 96 1.37 -14.51 6.05
N THR A 97 0.15 -13.99 5.86
CA THR A 97 -1.08 -14.81 5.76
C THR A 97 -1.13 -15.59 4.44
N LEU A 98 -0.63 -15.02 3.34
CA LEU A 98 -0.54 -15.69 2.04
C LEU A 98 0.48 -16.83 2.04
N TYR A 99 1.67 -16.62 2.62
CA TYR A 99 2.71 -17.66 2.72
C TYR A 99 2.27 -18.84 3.61
N THR A 100 1.58 -18.56 4.71
CA THR A 100 1.05 -19.62 5.59
C THR A 100 -0.08 -20.42 4.93
N SER A 101 -0.86 -19.81 4.02
CA SER A 101 -1.89 -20.52 3.25
C SER A 101 -1.33 -21.45 2.15
N ASN A 102 -0.09 -21.24 1.69
CA ASN A 102 0.59 -22.07 0.69
C ASN A 102 1.17 -23.40 1.24
N GLY A 103 0.76 -23.82 2.44
CA GLY A 103 0.93 -25.21 2.89
C GLY A 103 2.18 -25.52 3.72
N GLN A 104 2.84 -24.52 4.31
CA GLN A 104 3.67 -24.79 5.49
C GLN A 104 2.95 -24.30 6.74
N THR A 105 2.50 -25.25 7.55
CA THR A 105 2.09 -24.98 8.93
C THR A 105 3.22 -24.25 9.66
N PRO A 106 3.03 -23.02 10.16
CA PRO A 106 3.97 -22.45 11.09
C PRO A 106 3.83 -23.24 12.38
N PHE A 107 4.86 -24.00 12.75
CA PHE A 107 4.95 -24.47 14.13
C PHE A 107 5.23 -23.27 15.02
N VAL A 108 4.42 -23.16 16.07
CA VAL A 108 4.65 -22.28 17.23
C VAL A 108 5.95 -22.63 17.95
#